data_AF-A0A7Y4EDN0-F1
#
_entry.id   AF-A0A7Y4EDN0-F1
#
_cell.length_a   1.000
_cell.length_b   1.000
_cell.length_c   1.000
_cell.angle_alpha   90.00
_cell.angle_beta   90.00
_cell.angle_gamma   90.00
#
_symmetry.space_group_name_H-M   'P 1'
#
loop_
_entity.id
_entity.type
_entity.pdbx_description
1 polymer ?
#
loop_
_entity_poly.entity_id
_entity_poly.type
_entity_poly.pdbx_seq_one_letter_code
_entity_poly.pdbx_strand_id
1 'polypeptide(L)'
;MRSPLLTLLLLISGPTSAYSITTPGKPVVAIDASNTGKRVCYYQDQAYSLGAILQVGDHYMTCDRANDFETNGALKWLPLDKQNQAESINQEPDPSFKTYSVK
;
A
#
# COMPACT_ATOMS: atom_id res chain seq x y z
N MET A 1 64.75 -55.32 -12.92
CA MET A 1 63.57 -55.07 -13.78
C MET A 1 62.62 -54.15 -13.03
N ARG A 2 62.56 -52.86 -13.39
CA ARG A 2 61.71 -51.86 -12.72
C ARG A 2 60.30 -52.03 -13.27
N SER A 3 59.36 -52.46 -12.42
CA SER A 3 57.97 -52.73 -12.84
C SER A 3 57.23 -51.41 -13.09
N PRO A 4 56.81 -51.10 -14.33
CA PRO A 4 56.10 -49.87 -14.65
C PRO A 4 54.62 -49.90 -14.22
N LEU A 5 54.17 -51.01 -13.61
CA LEU A 5 52.76 -51.25 -13.27
C LEU A 5 52.23 -50.26 -12.21
N LEU A 6 53.08 -49.83 -11.28
CA LEU A 6 52.71 -48.87 -10.23
C LEU A 6 52.52 -47.44 -10.75
N THR A 7 53.28 -47.04 -11.77
CA THR A 7 53.16 -45.72 -12.40
C THR A 7 51.91 -45.57 -13.25
N LEU A 8 51.35 -46.67 -13.79
CA LEU A 8 50.14 -46.63 -14.59
C LEU A 8 48.87 -46.44 -13.75
N LEU A 9 48.87 -46.91 -12.49
CA LEU A 9 47.71 -46.85 -11.61
C LEU A 9 47.37 -45.42 -11.12
N LEU A 10 48.36 -44.52 -11.08
CA LEU A 10 48.21 -43.14 -10.60
C LEU A 10 47.53 -42.20 -11.61
N LEU A 11 47.43 -42.59 -12.88
CA LEU A 11 46.86 -41.75 -13.95
C LEU A 11 45.33 -41.87 -14.08
N ILE A 12 44.69 -42.70 -13.26
CA ILE A 12 43.26 -43.06 -13.40
C ILE A 12 42.35 -42.31 -12.42
N SER A 13 42.86 -41.41 -11.56
CA SER A 13 42.01 -40.63 -10.67
C SER A 13 41.31 -39.49 -11.41
N GLY A 14 40.03 -39.69 -11.74
CA GLY A 14 39.14 -38.68 -12.31
C GLY A 14 38.55 -37.74 -11.24
N PRO A 15 38.09 -36.52 -11.64
CA PRO A 15 37.49 -35.57 -10.71
C PRO A 15 36.12 -36.04 -10.22
N THR A 16 35.90 -36.00 -8.90
CA THR A 16 34.58 -36.21 -8.30
C THR A 16 33.84 -34.88 -8.24
N SER A 17 32.67 -34.82 -8.89
CA SER A 17 31.76 -33.67 -8.80
C SER A 17 30.74 -33.94 -7.69
N ALA A 18 30.70 -33.05 -6.70
CA ALA A 18 29.68 -33.09 -5.65
C ALA A 18 28.51 -32.17 -6.04
N TYR A 19 27.31 -32.73 -6.10
CA TYR A 19 26.08 -31.98 -6.35
C TYR A 19 25.63 -31.31 -5.04
N SER A 20 25.61 -29.97 -5.01
CA SER A 20 25.11 -29.20 -3.87
C SER A 20 23.73 -28.63 -4.20
N ILE A 21 22.73 -29.04 -3.42
CA ILE A 21 21.41 -28.42 -3.42
C ILE A 21 21.42 -27.33 -2.36
N THR A 22 21.40 -26.08 -2.81
CA THR A 22 21.16 -24.95 -1.92
C THR A 22 19.65 -24.78 -1.75
N THR A 23 19.16 -24.81 -0.52
CA THR A 23 17.78 -24.43 -0.22
C THR A 23 17.64 -22.91 -0.41
N PRO A 24 16.56 -22.43 -1.06
CA PRO A 24 16.30 -21.00 -1.18
C PRO A 24 16.35 -20.33 0.20
N GLY A 25 17.11 -19.24 0.32
CA GLY A 25 17.16 -18.45 1.54
C GLY A 25 15.77 -18.00 1.97
N LYS A 26 15.55 -17.88 3.28
CA LYS A 26 14.31 -17.34 3.86
C LYS A 26 14.04 -15.96 3.23
N PRO A 27 12.82 -15.66 2.76
CA PRO A 27 12.52 -14.34 2.23
C PRO A 27 12.71 -13.29 3.33
N VAL A 28 13.48 -12.25 3.05
CA VAL A 28 13.64 -11.09 3.94
C VAL A 28 12.46 -10.16 3.69
N VAL A 29 11.54 -10.09 4.64
CA VAL A 29 10.46 -9.10 4.64
C VAL A 29 11.03 -7.80 5.20
N ALA A 30 11.38 -6.86 4.31
CA ALA A 30 11.78 -5.52 4.71
C ALA A 30 10.51 -4.67 4.91
N ILE A 31 10.30 -4.18 6.14
CA ILE A 31 9.25 -3.20 6.44
C ILE A 31 9.89 -1.82 6.31
N ASP A 32 9.35 -0.96 5.44
CA ASP A 32 9.82 0.43 5.30
C ASP A 32 9.39 1.25 6.52
N ALA A 33 10.27 1.30 7.52
CA ALA A 33 10.07 2.06 8.74
C ALA A 33 9.88 3.58 8.49
N SER A 34 10.28 4.10 7.32
CA SER A 34 10.08 5.51 6.98
C SER A 34 8.63 5.85 6.64
N ASN A 35 7.81 4.84 6.31
CA ASN A 35 6.37 4.98 6.09
C ASN A 35 5.53 4.60 7.32
N THR A 36 6.11 3.84 8.25
CA THR A 36 5.47 3.47 9.52
C THR A 36 5.23 4.71 10.38
N GLY A 37 3.98 5.14 10.50
CA GLY A 37 3.56 6.25 11.37
C GLY A 37 3.24 7.57 10.66
N LYS A 38 3.37 7.64 9.33
CA LYS A 38 2.91 8.82 8.57
C LYS A 38 1.38 8.84 8.49
N ARG A 39 0.79 9.98 8.86
CA ARG A 39 -0.64 10.24 8.72
C ARG A 39 -0.92 10.70 7.28
N VAL A 40 -1.19 9.73 6.40
CA VAL A 40 -1.43 9.97 4.97
C VAL A 40 -2.56 9.08 4.47
N CYS A 41 -3.25 9.53 3.43
CA CYS A 41 -4.14 8.67 2.64
C CYS A 41 -3.35 8.10 1.46
N TYR A 42 -3.47 6.80 1.21
CA TYR A 42 -2.82 6.17 0.06
C TYR A 42 -3.79 6.05 -1.12
N TYR A 43 -3.26 6.27 -2.32
CA TYR A 43 -3.93 5.95 -3.58
C TYR A 43 -2.87 5.74 -4.67
N GLN A 44 -2.93 4.62 -5.40
CA GLN A 44 -1.98 4.29 -6.48
C GLN A 44 -0.50 4.43 -6.05
N ASP A 45 -0.16 3.82 -4.92
CA ASP A 45 1.19 3.85 -4.30
C ASP A 45 1.72 5.25 -3.96
N GLN A 46 0.86 6.27 -3.97
CA GLN A 46 1.18 7.63 -3.58
C GLN A 46 0.53 7.99 -2.25
N ALA A 47 1.28 8.74 -1.43
CA ALA A 47 0.85 9.23 -0.14
C ALA A 47 0.38 10.69 -0.25
N TYR A 48 -0.82 10.96 0.25
CA TYR A 48 -1.45 12.28 0.24
C TYR A 48 -1.62 12.79 1.67
N SER A 49 -1.30 14.06 1.90
CA SER A 49 -1.44 14.72 3.20
C SER A 49 -2.88 15.14 3.48
N LEU A 50 -3.14 15.52 4.73
CA LEU A 50 -4.41 16.12 5.15
C LEU A 50 -4.80 17.31 4.25
N GLY A 51 -6.05 17.36 3.81
CA GLY A 51 -6.61 18.38 2.92
C GLY A 51 -6.37 18.14 1.43
N ALA A 52 -5.63 17.10 1.04
CA ALA A 52 -5.43 16.77 -0.37
C ALA A 52 -6.75 16.36 -1.03
N ILE A 53 -7.00 16.87 -2.24
CA ILE A 53 -8.15 16.50 -3.06
C ILE A 53 -7.72 15.50 -4.13
N LEU A 54 -8.46 14.41 -4.26
CA LEU A 54 -8.27 13.35 -5.24
C LEU A 54 -9.53 13.19 -6.08
N GLN A 55 -9.37 13.11 -7.40
CA GLN A 55 -10.43 12.76 -8.33
C GLN A 55 -10.24 11.30 -8.78
N VAL A 56 -11.28 10.48 -8.63
CA VAL A 56 -11.33 9.09 -9.09
C VAL A 56 -12.53 8.93 -10.00
N GLY A 57 -12.30 8.97 -11.31
CA GLY A 57 -13.37 9.05 -12.31
C GLY A 57 -14.14 10.36 -12.15
N ASP A 58 -15.42 10.26 -11.83
CA ASP A 58 -16.34 11.39 -11.62
C ASP A 58 -16.51 11.77 -10.14
N HIS A 59 -15.82 11.09 -9.22
CA HIS A 59 -15.93 11.34 -7.78
C HIS A 59 -14.76 12.14 -7.24
N TYR A 60 -15.06 13.13 -6.40
CA TYR A 60 -14.06 13.90 -5.66
C TYR A 60 -14.00 13.46 -4.21
N MET A 61 -12.78 13.30 -3.70
CA MET A 61 -12.52 12.91 -2.33
C MET A 61 -11.48 13.84 -1.70
N THR A 62 -11.60 14.07 -0.40
CA THR A 62 -10.62 14.77 0.42
C THR A 62 -9.97 13.81 1.41
N CYS A 63 -8.66 13.92 1.59
CA CYS A 63 -7.96 13.21 2.65
C CYS A 63 -8.13 13.99 3.96
N ASP A 64 -8.96 13.49 4.88
CA ASP A 64 -9.23 14.15 6.16
C ASP A 64 -9.19 13.16 7.31
N ARG A 65 -9.37 13.66 8.53
CA ARG A 65 -9.41 12.86 9.76
C ARG A 65 -10.44 11.75 9.60
N ALA A 66 -10.04 10.54 9.98
CA ALA A 66 -10.98 9.41 10.00
C ALA A 66 -12.12 9.63 10.99
N ASN A 67 -11.86 10.47 11.98
CA ASN A 67 -12.71 10.63 13.13
C ASN A 67 -12.50 11.99 13.81
N ASP A 68 -13.58 12.62 14.27
CA ASP A 68 -13.58 14.02 14.69
C ASP A 68 -13.11 14.23 16.13
N PHE A 69 -13.14 13.17 16.95
CA PHE A 69 -12.66 13.23 18.34
C PHE A 69 -11.13 13.01 18.47
N GLU A 70 -10.43 12.72 17.37
CA GLU A 70 -8.99 12.47 17.35
C GLU A 70 -8.25 13.47 16.46
N THR A 71 -7.49 14.39 17.07
CA THR A 71 -6.66 15.34 16.31
C THR A 71 -5.45 14.68 15.65
N ASN A 72 -4.96 13.58 16.25
CA ASN A 72 -3.79 12.82 15.83
C ASN A 72 -4.12 11.43 15.26
N GLY A 73 -5.41 11.14 15.02
CA GLY A 73 -5.86 9.86 14.48
C GLY A 73 -5.49 9.65 13.00
N ALA A 74 -5.82 8.46 12.48
CA ALA A 74 -5.60 8.11 11.08
C ALA A 74 -6.36 9.05 10.12
N LEU A 75 -5.87 9.16 8.88
CA LEU A 75 -6.58 9.87 7.81
C LEU A 75 -7.32 8.86 6.92
N LYS A 76 -8.41 9.31 6.28
CA LYS A 76 -9.15 8.52 5.30
C LYS A 76 -9.68 9.42 4.17
N TRP A 77 -9.99 8.79 3.04
CA TRP A 77 -10.71 9.46 1.96
C TRP A 77 -12.17 9.67 2.35
N LEU A 78 -12.61 10.93 2.31
CA LEU A 78 -14.00 11.34 2.48
C LEU A 78 -14.53 11.87 1.16
N PRO A 79 -15.75 11.47 0.72
CA PRO A 79 -16.35 12.04 -0.47
C PRO A 79 -16.71 13.51 -0.24
N LEU A 80 -16.35 14.38 -1.18
CA LEU A 80 -16.67 15.80 -1.11
C LEU A 80 -18.18 16.07 -1.29
N ASP A 81 -18.88 15.17 -1.98
CA ASP A 81 -20.33 15.29 -2.22
C ASP A 81 -21.16 15.35 -0.94
N LYS A 82 -20.64 14.83 0.18
CA LYS A 82 -21.32 14.84 1.49
C LYS A 82 -21.11 16.12 2.30
N GLN A 83 -20.14 16.97 1.97
CA GLN A 83 -19.95 18.23 2.69
C GLN A 83 -21.08 19.23 2.40
N ASN A 84 -21.66 19.19 1.20
CA ASN A 84 -22.87 19.96 0.87
C ASN A 84 -24.13 19.49 1.62
N GLN A 85 -24.14 18.24 2.12
CA GLN A 85 -25.31 17.69 2.80
C GLN A 85 -25.27 17.92 4.31
N ALA A 86 -24.09 18.07 4.92
CA ALA A 86 -23.95 18.44 6.33
C ALA A 86 -24.19 19.94 6.60
N GLU A 87 -23.88 20.83 5.65
CA GLU A 87 -24.26 22.25 5.71
C GLU A 87 -25.76 22.47 5.42
N SER A 88 -26.39 21.63 4.59
CA SER A 88 -27.81 21.74 4.26
C SER A 88 -28.77 21.32 5.38
N ILE A 89 -28.31 20.66 6.45
CA ILE A 89 -29.20 20.17 7.53
C ILE A 89 -29.36 21.21 8.65
N ASN A 90 -28.53 22.27 8.69
CA ASN A 90 -28.64 23.36 9.67
C ASN A 90 -29.07 24.70 9.05
N GLN A 91 -29.49 24.73 7.79
CA GLN A 91 -30.12 25.91 7.21
C GLN A 91 -31.60 25.92 7.64
N GLU A 92 -31.96 26.87 8.50
CA GLU A 92 -33.36 27.17 8.82
C GLU A 92 -34.16 27.31 7.50
N PRO A 93 -35.32 26.64 7.36
CA PRO A 93 -36.02 26.57 6.09
C PRO A 93 -36.33 27.98 5.58
N ASP A 94 -35.79 28.32 4.41
CA ASP A 94 -36.07 29.57 3.71
C ASP A 94 -37.60 29.67 3.46
N PRO A 95 -38.28 30.68 4.02
CA PRO A 95 -39.74 30.84 3.89
C PRO A 95 -40.23 31.05 2.45
N SER A 96 -39.31 31.20 1.48
CA SER A 96 -39.63 31.42 0.07
C SER A 96 -39.90 30.14 -0.75
N PHE A 97 -39.56 28.94 -0.24
CA PHE A 97 -39.70 27.72 -1.05
C PHE A 97 -41.17 27.25 -1.14
N LYS A 98 -41.87 27.65 -2.21
CA LYS A 98 -43.22 27.17 -2.52
C LYS A 98 -43.14 25.83 -3.26
N THR A 99 -43.32 24.73 -2.55
CA THR A 99 -43.53 23.41 -3.16
C THR A 99 -44.96 23.32 -3.69
N TYR A 100 -45.12 23.36 -5.02
CA TYR A 100 -46.41 23.09 -5.65
C TYR A 100 -46.55 21.58 -5.89
N SER A 101 -47.59 20.98 -5.30
CA SER A 101 -47.98 19.59 -5.55
C SER A 101 -48.90 19.59 -6.78
N VAL A 102 -48.43 18.98 -7.87
CA VAL A 102 -49.25 18.73 -9.06
C VAL A 102 -50.07 17.48 -8.78
N LYS A 103 -51.40 17.61 -8.86
CA LYS A 103 -52.39 16.54 -8.64
C LYS A 103 -52.70 15.81 -9.94
#